data_AF-A0AAW6J642-F1
#
_entry.id   AF-A0AAW6J642-F1
#
_cell.length_a   1.000
_cell.length_b   1.000
_cell.length_c   1.000
_cell.angle_alpha   90.00
_cell.angle_beta   90.00
_cell.angle_gamma   90.00
#
_symmetry.space_group_name_H-M   'P 1'
#
loop_
_entity.id
_entity.type
_entity.pdbx_description
1 polymer ?
#
loop_
_entity_poly.entity_id
_entity_poly.type
_entity_poly.pdbx_seq_one_letter_code
_entity_poly.pdbx_strand_id
1 'polypeptide(L)'
;MSEKCSGQCQSSSTNEDVKIDTQLDNYSGAFVSTFKVPQMDCPSEERLIRLALDSIEPSVGLQFDIPSRLVKVFHDENLDEITKKLQQLNLGAELASTKESCSTEAAKAKDLAQKNEMKEASTLKWLLAINGVMFFIEVIAGLIAQSAGLIADSLDMFADAAVYGLAIYSVGKSISMKLRAAHISGVLQVILALGALSEVVRRFVYGSEPISSLMMIFGGIALIANIACLFLIFGNKEDGAHMKASWIFSANDVIANVGVILAGFLVTVTSSRYPDLVIGLIIAVVVLNGARRILQLKY
;
A
#
# COMPACT_ATOMS: atom_id res chain seq x y z
N MET A 1 38.67 -3.20 -33.53
CA MET A 1 39.45 -1.97 -33.30
C MET A 1 38.77 -1.22 -32.19
N SER A 2 39.47 -0.99 -31.07
CA SER A 2 38.93 -0.35 -29.88
C SER A 2 38.97 1.16 -30.07
N GLU A 3 37.81 1.80 -30.14
CA GLU A 3 37.71 3.25 -30.07
C GLU A 3 37.53 3.66 -28.61
N LYS A 4 38.49 4.43 -28.10
CA LYS A 4 38.44 5.05 -26.77
C LYS A 4 37.54 6.27 -26.85
N CYS A 5 36.49 6.31 -26.03
CA CYS A 5 35.66 7.50 -25.85
C CYS A 5 36.48 8.64 -25.22
N SER A 6 36.84 9.63 -26.05
CA SER A 6 37.24 10.97 -25.62
C SER A 6 36.18 11.96 -26.10
N GLY A 7 35.27 12.38 -25.22
CA GLY A 7 34.25 13.39 -25.54
C GLY A 7 33.39 13.74 -24.33
N GLN A 8 33.26 15.03 -24.05
CA GLN A 8 32.41 15.59 -23.01
C GLN A 8 30.93 15.28 -23.30
N CYS A 9 30.26 14.53 -22.41
CA CYS A 9 28.82 14.34 -22.49
C CYS A 9 28.08 15.64 -22.14
N GLN A 10 27.56 16.33 -23.15
CA GLN A 10 26.55 17.37 -22.97
C GLN A 10 25.20 16.72 -22.66
N SER A 11 24.63 17.08 -21.51
CA SER A 11 23.32 16.63 -21.06
C SER A 11 22.20 17.28 -21.86
N SER A 12 21.41 16.48 -22.58
CA SER A 12 20.07 16.88 -23.01
C SER A 12 19.05 16.30 -22.03
N SER A 13 18.40 17.20 -21.30
CA SER A 13 17.34 16.91 -20.34
C SER A 13 16.07 16.48 -21.04
N THR A 14 15.63 15.25 -20.83
CA THR A 14 14.23 14.84 -21.04
C THR A 14 13.74 14.16 -19.76
N ASN A 15 12.75 14.82 -19.14
CA ASN A 15 11.99 14.33 -18.00
C ASN A 15 11.10 13.18 -18.47
N GLU A 16 11.30 11.97 -17.95
CA GLU A 16 10.26 10.94 -17.92
C GLU A 16 10.33 10.24 -16.55
N ASP A 17 9.20 10.26 -15.85
CA ASP A 17 8.98 9.67 -14.54
C ASP A 17 9.02 8.14 -14.64
N VAL A 18 10.19 7.55 -14.35
CA VAL A 18 10.39 6.09 -14.36
C VAL A 18 10.43 5.58 -12.92
N LYS A 19 9.58 4.59 -12.60
CA LYS A 19 9.63 3.86 -11.32
C LYS A 19 10.88 2.99 -11.25
N ILE A 20 11.61 3.10 -10.15
CA ILE A 20 12.88 2.41 -9.91
C ILE A 20 12.72 1.67 -8.58
N ASP A 21 12.97 0.36 -8.59
CA ASP A 21 12.71 -0.53 -7.44
C ASP A 21 14.00 -1.26 -7.00
N THR A 22 13.98 -1.71 -5.75
CA THR A 22 15.08 -1.88 -4.77
C THR A 22 16.15 -2.97 -5.02
N GLN A 23 16.50 -3.32 -6.26
CA GLN A 23 17.59 -4.29 -6.53
C GLN A 23 18.91 -3.67 -7.04
N LEU A 24 19.00 -2.33 -7.09
CA LEU A 24 20.21 -1.59 -7.49
C LEU A 24 21.23 -1.37 -6.35
N ASP A 25 20.89 -1.76 -5.11
CA ASP A 25 21.65 -1.30 -3.94
C ASP A 25 23.08 -1.85 -3.85
N ASN A 26 23.40 -2.94 -4.55
CA ASN A 26 24.73 -3.56 -4.52
C ASN A 26 25.34 -3.85 -5.90
N TYR A 27 24.72 -3.42 -7.01
CA TYR A 27 25.12 -3.91 -8.32
C TYR A 27 25.91 -2.88 -9.14
N SER A 28 27.14 -3.26 -9.51
CA SER A 28 28.08 -2.49 -10.33
C SER A 28 28.15 -3.04 -11.76
N GLY A 29 27.00 -3.44 -12.30
CA GLY A 29 26.89 -4.05 -13.64
C GLY A 29 27.60 -3.23 -14.70
N ALA A 30 28.55 -3.85 -15.42
CA ALA A 30 29.27 -3.20 -16.51
C ALA A 30 28.35 -2.82 -17.69
N PHE A 31 27.19 -3.48 -17.83
CA PHE A 31 26.29 -3.32 -18.97
C PHE A 31 24.83 -3.12 -18.54
N VAL A 32 24.06 -2.44 -19.40
CA VAL A 32 22.61 -2.28 -19.30
C VAL A 32 21.98 -2.79 -20.59
N SER A 33 21.16 -3.83 -20.47
CA SER A 33 20.37 -4.36 -21.59
C SER A 33 18.90 -3.99 -21.43
N THR A 34 18.32 -3.41 -22.46
CA THR A 34 16.89 -3.09 -22.53
C THR A 34 16.18 -4.19 -23.30
N PHE A 35 15.18 -4.80 -22.68
CA PHE A 35 14.29 -5.78 -23.29
C PHE A 35 12.91 -5.17 -23.49
N LYS A 36 12.31 -5.43 -24.65
CA LYS A 36 10.90 -5.15 -24.90
C LYS A 36 10.09 -6.39 -24.52
N VAL A 37 9.11 -6.24 -23.64
CA VAL A 37 8.27 -7.34 -23.15
C VAL A 37 6.80 -7.01 -23.42
N PRO A 38 6.28 -7.35 -24.61
CA PRO A 38 4.96 -6.92 -25.06
C PRO A 38 3.80 -7.30 -24.14
N GLN A 39 3.93 -8.35 -23.33
CA GLN A 39 2.88 -8.80 -22.41
C GLN A 39 3.06 -8.31 -20.95
N MET A 40 4.01 -7.41 -20.69
CA MET A 40 4.25 -6.85 -19.35
C MET A 40 3.32 -5.65 -19.06
N ASP A 41 2.01 -5.85 -19.14
CA ASP A 41 1.01 -4.79 -19.01
C ASP A 41 0.43 -4.65 -17.59
N CYS A 42 0.78 -5.54 -16.65
CA CYS A 42 0.40 -5.39 -15.26
C CYS A 42 1.49 -5.79 -14.24
N PRO A 43 1.35 -5.40 -12.95
CA PRO A 43 2.32 -5.71 -11.90
C PRO A 43 2.53 -7.21 -11.64
N SER A 44 1.59 -8.07 -12.07
CA SER A 44 1.72 -9.52 -11.94
C SER A 44 2.81 -10.07 -12.85
N GLU A 45 2.91 -9.62 -14.10
CA GLU A 45 3.94 -10.03 -15.04
C GLU A 45 5.30 -9.45 -14.68
N GLU A 46 5.33 -8.21 -14.17
CA GLU A 46 6.54 -7.62 -13.58
C GLU A 46 7.10 -8.53 -12.47
N ARG A 47 6.24 -9.01 -11.57
CA ARG A 47 6.63 -9.89 -10.46
C ARG A 47 7.15 -11.24 -10.95
N LEU A 48 6.58 -11.80 -12.03
CA LEU A 48 7.09 -13.03 -12.65
C LEU A 48 8.50 -12.84 -13.20
N ILE A 49 8.76 -11.69 -13.84
CA ILE A 49 10.10 -11.35 -14.35
C ILE A 49 11.10 -11.24 -13.21
N ARG A 50 10.74 -10.56 -12.12
CA ARG A 50 11.60 -10.47 -10.93
C ARG A 50 11.93 -11.85 -10.37
N LEU A 51 10.93 -12.69 -10.13
CA LEU A 51 11.12 -14.03 -9.58
C LEU A 51 12.01 -14.91 -10.48
N ALA A 52 11.90 -14.76 -11.79
CA ALA A 52 12.72 -15.53 -12.72
C ALA A 52 14.20 -15.12 -12.68
N LEU A 53 14.45 -13.80 -12.57
CA LEU A 53 15.80 -13.23 -12.62
C LEU A 53 16.49 -13.14 -11.25
N ASP A 54 15.76 -13.27 -10.14
CA ASP A 54 16.30 -13.36 -8.78
C ASP A 54 17.20 -14.60 -8.58
N SER A 55 17.02 -15.62 -9.43
CA SER A 55 17.78 -16.88 -9.41
C SER A 55 19.10 -16.85 -10.19
N ILE A 56 19.45 -15.72 -10.81
CA ILE A 56 20.65 -15.60 -11.66
C ILE A 56 21.83 -15.05 -10.83
N GLU A 57 22.99 -15.67 -11.00
CA GLU A 57 24.27 -15.20 -10.45
C GLU A 57 25.23 -14.87 -11.62
N PRO A 58 25.94 -13.72 -11.61
CA PRO A 58 25.87 -12.61 -10.65
C PRO A 58 24.48 -11.97 -10.59
N SER A 59 24.11 -11.43 -9.43
CA SER A 59 22.80 -10.80 -9.22
C SER A 59 22.55 -9.70 -10.25
N VAL A 60 21.32 -9.49 -10.68
CA VAL A 60 21.02 -8.49 -11.71
C VAL A 60 20.18 -7.36 -11.13
N GLY A 61 20.45 -6.12 -11.57
CA GLY A 61 19.59 -4.98 -11.27
C GLY A 61 18.45 -4.89 -12.28
N LEU A 62 17.23 -4.57 -11.85
CA LEU A 62 16.06 -4.49 -12.72
C LEU A 62 15.36 -3.13 -12.60
N GLN A 63 15.02 -2.53 -13.74
CA GLN A 63 14.21 -1.32 -13.83
C GLN A 63 13.09 -1.54 -14.86
N PHE A 64 11.85 -1.31 -14.45
CA PHE A 64 10.66 -1.61 -15.25
C PHE A 64 9.96 -0.32 -15.69
N ASP A 65 9.59 -0.27 -16.97
CA ASP A 65 8.71 0.73 -17.56
C ASP A 65 7.50 -0.01 -18.14
N ILE A 66 6.46 -0.18 -17.31
CA ILE A 66 5.21 -0.87 -17.66
C ILE A 66 4.49 -0.14 -18.81
N PRO A 67 4.31 1.20 -18.79
CA PRO A 67 3.67 1.92 -19.90
C PRO A 67 4.33 1.66 -21.25
N SER A 68 5.66 1.67 -21.31
CA SER A 68 6.42 1.45 -22.56
C SER A 68 6.70 -0.03 -22.86
N ARG A 69 6.34 -0.93 -21.94
CA ARG A 69 6.60 -2.38 -22.01
C ARG A 69 8.09 -2.71 -22.14
N LEU A 70 8.92 -2.00 -21.38
CA LEU A 70 10.38 -2.14 -21.40
C LEU A 70 10.89 -2.56 -20.02
N VAL A 71 11.85 -3.49 -19.99
CA VAL A 71 12.65 -3.77 -18.78
C VAL A 71 14.12 -3.51 -19.09
N LYS A 72 14.78 -2.73 -18.24
CA LYS A 72 16.22 -2.53 -18.27
C LYS A 72 16.84 -3.45 -17.22
N VAL A 73 17.74 -4.31 -17.67
CA VAL A 73 18.48 -5.24 -16.84
C VAL A 73 19.92 -4.75 -16.78
N PHE A 74 20.37 -4.41 -15.58
CA PHE A 74 21.76 -4.10 -15.27
C PHE A 74 22.45 -5.42 -14.98
N HIS A 75 23.48 -5.75 -15.75
CA HIS A 75 24.15 -7.04 -15.69
C HIS A 75 25.64 -6.91 -16.04
N ASP A 76 26.41 -7.96 -15.78
CA ASP A 76 27.81 -8.09 -16.19
C ASP A 76 27.86 -8.96 -17.46
N GLU A 77 28.45 -10.16 -17.40
CA GLU A 77 28.64 -11.04 -18.57
C GLU A 77 27.59 -12.16 -18.68
N ASN A 78 26.42 -12.02 -18.05
CA ASN A 78 25.36 -13.06 -17.98
C ASN A 78 24.15 -12.80 -18.89
N LEU A 79 24.32 -12.05 -19.98
CA LEU A 79 23.23 -11.66 -20.91
C LEU A 79 22.47 -12.87 -21.49
N ASP A 80 23.17 -13.94 -21.84
CA ASP A 80 22.56 -15.13 -22.47
C ASP A 80 21.61 -15.85 -21.51
N GLU A 81 21.98 -15.93 -20.22
CA GLU A 81 21.16 -16.55 -19.20
C GLU A 81 19.91 -15.72 -18.88
N ILE A 82 20.07 -14.40 -18.78
CA ILE A 82 18.97 -13.45 -18.59
C ILE A 82 17.97 -13.56 -19.75
N THR A 83 18.48 -13.54 -20.99
CA THR A 83 17.64 -13.61 -22.19
C THR A 83 16.87 -14.92 -22.23
N LYS A 84 17.52 -16.05 -21.92
CA LYS A 84 16.88 -17.37 -21.89
C LYS A 84 15.77 -17.44 -20.83
N LYS A 85 16.02 -16.93 -19.61
CA LYS A 85 15.03 -16.88 -18.53
C LYS A 85 13.83 -16.00 -18.89
N LEU A 86 14.08 -14.83 -19.49
CA LEU A 86 13.01 -13.94 -19.96
C LEU A 86 12.18 -14.56 -21.08
N GLN A 87 12.81 -15.27 -22.02
CA GLN A 87 12.09 -15.97 -23.09
C GLN A 87 11.25 -17.14 -22.55
N GLN A 88 11.74 -17.86 -21.54
CA GLN A 88 11.00 -18.96 -20.89
C GLN A 88 9.72 -18.51 -20.21
N LEU A 89 9.59 -17.24 -19.85
CA LEU A 89 8.35 -16.69 -19.30
C LEU A 89 7.22 -16.56 -20.33
N ASN A 90 7.50 -16.76 -21.63
CA ASN A 90 6.54 -16.65 -22.73
C ASN A 90 5.82 -15.27 -22.80
N LEU A 91 6.44 -14.22 -22.25
CA LEU A 91 5.93 -12.85 -22.28
C LEU A 91 6.35 -12.06 -23.55
N GLY A 92 7.03 -12.73 -24.49
CA GLY A 92 7.52 -12.15 -25.75
C GLY A 92 8.75 -11.26 -25.60
N ALA A 93 9.59 -11.53 -24.61
CA ALA A 93 10.78 -10.71 -24.34
C ALA A 93 11.78 -10.74 -25.50
N GLU A 94 12.07 -9.56 -26.07
CA GLU A 94 13.05 -9.35 -27.14
C GLU A 94 14.10 -8.35 -26.71
N LEU A 95 15.38 -8.65 -26.96
CA LEU A 95 16.48 -7.73 -26.67
C LEU A 95 16.42 -6.54 -27.65
N ALA A 96 16.25 -5.34 -27.12
CA ALA A 96 16.19 -4.11 -27.91
C ALA A 96 17.57 -3.44 -28.05
N SER A 97 18.34 -3.34 -26.97
CA SER A 97 19.70 -2.78 -27.02
C SER A 97 20.52 -3.14 -25.78
N THR A 98 21.85 -3.17 -25.93
CA THR A 98 22.81 -3.33 -24.83
C THR A 98 23.81 -2.17 -24.88
N LYS A 99 24.07 -1.53 -23.75
CA LYS A 99 25.01 -0.39 -23.62
C LYS A 99 25.91 -0.61 -22.41
N GLU A 100 27.13 -0.05 -22.44
CA GLU A 100 27.97 0.04 -21.24
C GLU A 100 27.33 1.00 -20.22
N SER A 101 27.31 0.58 -18.96
CA SER A 101 26.73 1.35 -17.87
C SER A 101 27.65 2.51 -17.51
N CYS A 102 27.24 3.75 -17.78
CA CYS A 102 27.96 4.93 -17.28
C CYS A 102 27.57 5.19 -15.82
N SER A 103 28.54 5.18 -14.91
CA SER A 103 28.36 5.20 -13.45
C SER A 103 27.49 6.34 -12.90
N THR A 104 27.31 7.43 -13.64
CA THR A 104 26.50 8.60 -13.27
C THR A 104 24.99 8.42 -13.46
N GLU A 105 24.55 7.57 -14.40
CA GLU A 105 23.12 7.31 -14.64
C GLU A 105 22.58 6.29 -13.63
N ALA A 106 23.36 5.26 -13.32
CA ALA A 106 23.08 4.31 -12.25
C ALA A 106 23.04 4.99 -10.85
N ALA A 107 23.93 5.96 -10.59
CA ALA A 107 23.93 6.72 -9.34
C ALA A 107 22.70 7.65 -9.18
N LYS A 108 22.25 8.30 -10.26
CA LYS A 108 21.03 9.11 -10.25
C LYS A 108 19.76 8.27 -10.09
N ALA A 109 19.72 7.10 -10.74
CA ALA A 109 18.63 6.13 -10.57
C ALA A 109 18.53 5.65 -9.11
N LYS A 110 19.68 5.39 -8.46
CA LYS A 110 19.75 4.98 -7.05
C LYS A 110 19.28 6.07 -6.07
N ASP A 111 19.70 7.32 -6.28
CA ASP A 111 19.26 8.45 -5.45
C ASP A 111 17.74 8.72 -5.58
N LEU A 112 17.18 8.57 -6.79
CA LEU A 112 15.74 8.73 -7.02
C LEU A 112 14.93 7.59 -6.37
N ALA A 113 15.39 6.33 -6.51
CA ALA A 113 14.76 5.17 -5.89
C ALA A 113 14.74 5.30 -4.35
N GLN A 114 15.90 5.61 -3.75
CA GLN A 114 16.02 5.81 -2.31
C GLN A 114 15.13 6.97 -1.82
N LYS A 115 15.04 8.07 -2.58
CA LYS A 115 14.13 9.18 -2.26
C LYS A 115 12.66 8.77 -2.30
N ASN A 116 12.25 7.92 -3.24
CA ASN A 116 10.88 7.46 -3.34
C ASN A 116 10.52 6.48 -2.21
N GLU A 117 11.39 5.55 -1.86
CA GLU A 117 11.19 4.65 -0.71
C GLU A 117 11.15 5.40 0.62
N MET A 118 12.01 6.40 0.80
CA MET A 118 11.97 7.27 1.99
C MET A 118 10.65 8.05 2.05
N LYS A 119 10.13 8.51 0.91
CA LYS A 119 8.82 9.17 0.84
C LYS A 119 7.69 8.19 1.18
N GLU A 120 7.69 6.98 0.62
CA GLU A 120 6.66 5.96 0.91
C GLU A 120 6.67 5.56 2.39
N ALA A 121 7.84 5.29 2.95
CA ALA A 121 8.00 4.98 4.37
C ALA A 121 7.56 6.15 5.26
N SER A 122 7.80 7.39 4.84
CA SER A 122 7.30 8.59 5.55
C SER A 122 5.78 8.68 5.48
N THR A 123 5.17 8.46 4.32
CA THR A 123 3.72 8.43 4.13
C THR A 123 3.07 7.37 5.02
N LEU A 124 3.59 6.14 5.03
CA LEU A 124 3.11 5.05 5.90
C LEU A 124 3.21 5.39 7.39
N LYS A 125 4.27 6.08 7.83
CA LYS A 125 4.40 6.54 9.22
C LYS A 125 3.34 7.58 9.59
N TRP A 126 3.03 8.50 8.68
CA TRP A 126 1.96 9.47 8.89
C TRP A 126 0.59 8.80 8.93
N LEU A 127 0.30 7.87 8.03
CA LEU A 127 -0.94 7.09 8.03
C LEU A 127 -1.12 6.29 9.34
N LEU A 128 -0.04 5.63 9.80
CA LEU A 128 0.01 4.93 11.08
C LEU A 128 -0.29 5.89 12.25
N ALA A 129 0.37 7.06 12.28
CA ALA A 129 0.22 8.02 13.37
C ALA A 129 -1.19 8.60 13.42
N ILE A 130 -1.76 8.98 12.27
CA ILE A 130 -3.10 9.58 12.19
C ILE A 130 -4.15 8.56 12.65
N ASN A 131 -4.16 7.36 12.07
CA ASN A 131 -5.11 6.30 12.45
C ASN A 131 -4.93 5.86 13.91
N GLY A 132 -3.69 5.71 14.37
CA GLY A 132 -3.40 5.33 15.75
C GLY A 132 -3.88 6.37 16.76
N VAL A 133 -3.68 7.66 16.51
CA VAL A 133 -4.16 8.74 17.39
C VAL A 133 -5.68 8.82 17.35
N MET A 134 -6.28 8.77 16.17
CA MET A 134 -7.74 8.84 16.02
C MET A 134 -8.46 7.66 16.67
N PHE A 135 -7.90 6.44 16.60
CA PHE A 135 -8.42 5.29 17.35
C PHE A 135 -8.65 5.61 18.84
N PHE A 136 -7.65 6.18 19.52
CA PHE A 136 -7.79 6.51 20.93
C PHE A 136 -8.84 7.61 21.17
N ILE A 137 -8.88 8.61 20.30
CA ILE A 137 -9.86 9.69 20.38
C ILE A 137 -11.29 9.13 20.24
N GLU A 138 -11.52 8.31 19.22
CA GLU A 138 -12.84 7.81 18.87
C GLU A 138 -13.32 6.67 19.76
N VAL A 139 -12.44 5.81 20.26
CA VAL A 139 -12.86 4.78 21.21
C VAL A 139 -13.31 5.42 22.52
N ILE A 140 -12.60 6.45 23.00
CA ILE A 140 -12.99 7.21 24.19
C ILE A 140 -14.30 7.96 23.92
N ALA A 141 -14.39 8.66 22.78
CA ALA A 141 -15.60 9.37 22.39
C ALA A 141 -16.80 8.44 22.23
N GLY A 142 -16.65 7.28 21.61
CA GLY A 142 -17.70 6.30 21.37
C GLY A 142 -18.21 5.65 22.66
N LEU A 143 -17.32 5.41 23.63
CA LEU A 143 -17.70 4.97 24.97
C LEU A 143 -18.52 6.03 25.72
N ILE A 144 -18.04 7.28 25.74
CA ILE A 144 -18.74 8.41 26.39
C ILE A 144 -20.08 8.70 25.70
N ALA A 145 -20.07 8.75 24.37
CA ALA A 145 -21.23 9.02 23.54
C ALA A 145 -22.20 7.85 23.47
N GLN A 146 -21.85 6.70 24.03
CA GLN A 146 -22.63 5.48 23.88
C GLN A 146 -23.02 5.18 22.40
N SER A 147 -22.07 5.36 21.47
CA SER A 147 -22.28 5.14 20.04
C SER A 147 -21.60 3.86 19.58
N ALA A 148 -22.37 2.95 18.99
CA ALA A 148 -21.85 1.76 18.32
C ALA A 148 -21.10 2.12 17.03
N GLY A 149 -21.56 3.14 16.31
CA GLY A 149 -20.91 3.67 15.10
C GLY A 149 -19.48 4.15 15.39
N LEU A 150 -19.30 5.05 16.36
CA LEU A 150 -17.97 5.55 16.74
C LEU A 150 -17.04 4.45 17.26
N ILE A 151 -17.57 3.48 18.03
CA ILE A 151 -16.75 2.36 18.49
C ILE A 151 -16.31 1.49 17.31
N ALA A 152 -17.20 1.17 16.38
CA ALA A 152 -16.86 0.39 15.20
C ALA A 152 -15.83 1.10 14.32
N ASP A 153 -16.00 2.40 14.10
CA ASP A 153 -15.08 3.26 13.34
C ASP A 153 -13.68 3.29 13.98
N SER A 154 -13.62 3.50 15.30
CA SER A 154 -12.34 3.47 16.03
C SER A 154 -11.59 2.14 15.88
N LEU A 155 -12.30 1.02 15.91
CA LEU A 155 -11.71 -0.31 15.77
C LEU A 155 -11.20 -0.56 14.34
N ASP A 156 -11.84 0.04 13.33
CA ASP A 156 -11.35 0.03 11.94
C ASP A 156 -10.05 0.83 11.82
N MET A 157 -10.00 2.04 12.39
CA MET A 157 -8.76 2.83 12.43
C MET A 157 -7.61 2.10 13.14
N PHE A 158 -7.90 1.36 14.21
CA PHE A 158 -6.88 0.53 14.86
C PHE A 158 -6.42 -0.63 13.96
N ALA A 159 -7.35 -1.26 13.24
CA ALA A 159 -7.04 -2.28 12.25
C ALA A 159 -6.14 -1.73 11.14
N ASP A 160 -6.43 -0.54 10.63
CA ASP A 160 -5.65 0.16 9.61
C ASP A 160 -4.25 0.53 10.12
N ALA A 161 -4.16 1.11 11.32
CA ALA A 161 -2.89 1.38 11.99
C ALA A 161 -2.05 0.11 12.14
N ALA A 162 -2.65 -1.02 12.55
CA ALA A 162 -1.94 -2.29 12.65
C ALA A 162 -1.40 -2.77 11.29
N VAL A 163 -2.16 -2.59 10.20
CA VAL A 163 -1.73 -2.91 8.84
C VAL A 163 -0.56 -2.02 8.41
N TYR A 164 -0.61 -0.70 8.64
CA TYR A 164 0.50 0.20 8.30
C TYR A 164 1.76 -0.09 9.13
N GLY A 165 1.60 -0.34 10.43
CA GLY A 165 2.71 -0.72 11.31
C GLY A 165 3.37 -2.02 10.86
N LEU A 166 2.57 -2.98 10.40
CA LEU A 166 3.05 -4.21 9.82
C LEU A 166 3.81 -3.98 8.50
N ALA A 167 3.28 -3.14 7.61
CA ALA A 167 3.92 -2.81 6.34
C ALA A 167 5.34 -2.26 6.60
N ILE A 168 5.48 -1.33 7.54
CA ILE A 168 6.77 -0.77 7.97
C ILE A 168 7.68 -1.85 8.57
N TYR A 169 7.17 -2.69 9.48
CA TYR A 169 7.95 -3.77 10.10
C TYR A 169 8.48 -4.79 9.07
N SER A 170 7.72 -4.99 7.99
CA SER A 170 8.00 -5.98 6.96
C SER A 170 9.08 -5.53 5.95
N VAL A 171 9.46 -4.25 5.95
CA VAL A 171 10.51 -3.69 5.07
C VAL A 171 11.84 -4.39 5.34
N GLY A 172 12.48 -4.91 4.30
CA GLY A 172 13.74 -5.66 4.40
C GLY A 172 13.64 -7.08 5.00
N LYS A 173 12.43 -7.61 5.23
CA LYS A 173 12.22 -8.99 5.71
C LYS A 173 11.92 -9.96 4.56
N SER A 174 12.21 -11.25 4.79
CA SER A 174 11.91 -12.33 3.83
C SER A 174 10.41 -12.47 3.59
N ILE A 175 10.03 -12.94 2.39
CA ILE A 175 8.62 -13.13 1.98
C ILE A 175 7.84 -13.95 3.02
N SER A 176 8.42 -15.01 3.56
CA SER A 176 7.79 -15.85 4.59
C SER A 176 7.47 -15.10 5.89
N MET A 177 8.32 -14.14 6.29
CA MET A 177 8.03 -13.30 7.45
C MET A 177 6.93 -12.28 7.14
N LYS A 178 6.94 -11.67 5.94
CA LYS A 178 5.88 -10.75 5.49
C LYS A 178 4.51 -11.42 5.50
N LEU A 179 4.44 -12.68 5.06
CA LEU A 179 3.22 -13.48 5.04
C LEU A 179 2.70 -13.81 6.44
N ARG A 180 3.59 -14.22 7.37
CA ARG A 180 3.20 -14.46 8.77
C ARG A 180 2.67 -13.20 9.44
N ALA A 181 3.36 -12.08 9.20
CA ALA A 181 2.95 -10.76 9.63
C ALA A 181 1.52 -10.44 9.15
N ALA A 182 1.24 -10.60 7.85
CA ALA A 182 -0.07 -10.31 7.26
C ALA A 182 -1.17 -11.19 7.86
N HIS A 183 -0.89 -12.47 8.08
CA HIS A 183 -1.84 -13.39 8.71
C HIS A 183 -2.16 -12.99 10.16
N ILE A 184 -1.16 -12.57 10.95
CA ILE A 184 -1.38 -12.08 12.32
C ILE A 184 -2.27 -10.83 12.31
N SER A 185 -2.03 -9.90 11.39
CA SER A 185 -2.87 -8.71 11.24
C SER A 185 -4.31 -9.08 10.85
N GLY A 186 -4.51 -10.00 9.90
CA GLY A 186 -5.84 -10.49 9.54
C GLY A 186 -6.59 -11.14 10.72
N VAL A 187 -5.90 -11.92 11.55
CA VAL A 187 -6.50 -12.49 12.77
C VAL A 187 -6.88 -11.40 13.78
N LEU A 188 -6.01 -10.41 14.00
CA LEU A 188 -6.31 -9.26 14.86
C LEU A 188 -7.56 -8.52 14.38
N GLN A 189 -7.67 -8.25 13.08
CA GLN A 189 -8.85 -7.58 12.50
C GLN A 189 -10.14 -8.38 12.69
N VAL A 190 -10.11 -9.71 12.57
CA VAL A 190 -11.27 -10.55 12.88
C VAL A 190 -11.69 -10.38 14.35
N ILE A 191 -10.73 -10.38 15.28
CA ILE A 191 -11.02 -10.19 16.72
C ILE A 191 -11.68 -8.82 16.96
N LEU A 192 -11.14 -7.76 16.38
CA LEU A 192 -11.66 -6.40 16.51
C LEU A 192 -13.07 -6.28 15.92
N ALA A 193 -13.30 -6.82 14.71
CA ALA A 193 -14.60 -6.80 14.07
C ALA A 193 -15.66 -7.58 14.86
N LEU A 194 -15.30 -8.74 15.43
CA LEU A 194 -16.18 -9.49 16.34
C LEU A 194 -16.46 -8.72 17.63
N GLY A 195 -15.47 -7.98 18.16
CA GLY A 195 -15.65 -7.06 19.29
C GLY A 195 -16.66 -5.96 18.98
N ALA A 196 -16.53 -5.30 17.82
CA ALA A 196 -17.48 -4.29 17.35
C ALA A 196 -18.89 -4.86 17.20
N LEU A 197 -19.03 -6.04 16.57
CA LEU A 197 -20.32 -6.74 16.43
C LEU A 197 -20.93 -7.10 17.79
N SER A 198 -20.11 -7.57 18.73
CA SER A 198 -20.55 -7.87 20.10
C SER A 198 -21.10 -6.62 20.79
N GLU A 199 -20.46 -5.47 20.59
CA GLU A 199 -20.92 -4.19 21.14
C GLU A 199 -22.24 -3.72 20.53
N VAL A 200 -22.40 -3.85 19.21
CA VAL A 200 -23.68 -3.60 18.51
C VAL A 200 -24.78 -4.49 19.08
N VAL A 201 -24.54 -5.80 19.22
CA VAL A 201 -25.51 -6.75 19.77
C VAL A 201 -25.85 -6.41 21.23
N ARG A 202 -24.85 -6.11 22.05
CA ARG A 202 -25.04 -5.72 23.44
C ARG A 202 -25.94 -4.49 23.56
N ARG A 203 -25.69 -3.44 22.77
CA ARG A 203 -26.50 -2.21 22.76
C ARG A 203 -27.87 -2.40 22.14
N PHE A 204 -28.01 -3.34 21.20
CA PHE A 204 -29.31 -3.72 20.67
C PHE A 204 -30.19 -4.35 21.76
N VAL A 205 -29.65 -5.28 22.55
CA VAL A 205 -30.37 -6.01 23.61
C VAL A 205 -30.60 -5.16 24.86
N TYR A 206 -29.56 -4.53 25.40
CA TYR A 206 -29.62 -3.80 26.67
C TYR A 206 -30.01 -2.32 26.54
N GLY A 207 -30.03 -1.80 25.32
CA GLY A 207 -30.25 -0.38 25.07
C GLY A 207 -28.96 0.45 25.11
N SER A 208 -29.05 1.64 24.55
CA SER A 208 -28.04 2.70 24.60
C SER A 208 -28.71 4.04 24.32
N GLU A 209 -28.10 5.13 24.79
CA GLU A 209 -28.54 6.49 24.48
C GLU A 209 -27.41 7.22 23.74
N PRO A 210 -27.29 7.02 22.40
CA PRO A 210 -26.22 7.64 21.63
C PRO A 210 -26.31 9.16 21.68
N ILE A 211 -25.22 9.82 22.09
CA ILE A 211 -25.13 11.27 22.15
C ILE A 211 -24.79 11.80 20.76
N SER A 212 -25.82 12.21 20.02
CA SER A 212 -25.74 12.67 18.63
C SER A 212 -24.70 13.76 18.38
N SER A 213 -24.57 14.72 19.30
CA SER A 213 -23.62 15.83 19.15
C SER A 213 -22.16 15.33 19.14
N LEU A 214 -21.83 14.38 20.01
CA LEU A 214 -20.49 13.78 20.04
C LEU A 214 -20.25 12.92 18.80
N MET A 215 -21.26 12.17 18.33
CA MET A 215 -21.16 11.42 17.07
C MET A 215 -20.79 12.32 15.88
N MET A 216 -21.49 13.45 15.72
CA MET A 216 -21.24 14.36 14.62
C MET A 216 -19.90 15.10 14.75
N ILE A 217 -19.50 15.49 15.97
CA ILE A 217 -18.22 16.17 16.21
C ILE A 217 -17.05 15.23 15.93
N PHE A 218 -17.03 14.06 16.56
CA PHE A 218 -15.91 13.13 16.43
C PHE A 218 -15.88 12.45 15.07
N GLY A 219 -17.03 12.07 14.50
CA GLY A 219 -17.10 11.60 13.12
C GLY A 219 -16.66 12.68 12.11
N GLY A 220 -16.89 13.96 12.40
CA GLY A 220 -16.36 15.08 11.61
C GLY A 220 -14.84 15.23 11.70
N ILE A 221 -14.27 15.12 12.90
CA ILE A 221 -12.82 15.14 13.11
C ILE A 221 -12.17 13.96 12.38
N ALA A 222 -12.74 12.77 12.53
CA ALA A 222 -12.29 11.56 11.86
C ALA A 222 -12.37 11.70 10.34
N LEU A 223 -13.45 12.28 9.82
CA LEU A 223 -13.60 12.52 8.38
C LEU A 223 -12.49 13.43 7.85
N ILE A 224 -12.15 14.50 8.56
CA ILE A 224 -11.05 15.39 8.20
C ILE A 224 -9.71 14.62 8.22
N ALA A 225 -9.48 13.78 9.24
CA ALA A 225 -8.29 12.96 9.35
C ALA A 225 -8.15 11.98 8.16
N ASN A 226 -9.22 11.27 7.79
CA ASN A 226 -9.21 10.31 6.68
C ASN A 226 -9.10 10.98 5.31
N ILE A 227 -9.68 12.17 5.15
CA ILE A 227 -9.44 12.99 3.96
C ILE A 227 -7.96 13.41 3.88
N ALA A 228 -7.34 13.79 5.00
CA ALA A 228 -5.91 14.09 5.04
C ALA A 228 -5.05 12.86 4.67
N CYS A 229 -5.42 11.67 5.15
CA CYS A 229 -4.81 10.39 4.74
C CYS A 229 -4.90 10.18 3.22
N LEU A 230 -6.08 10.39 2.62
CA LEU A 230 -6.26 10.29 1.17
C LEU A 230 -5.38 11.28 0.40
N PHE A 231 -5.25 12.54 0.87
CA PHE A 231 -4.35 13.51 0.26
C PHE A 231 -2.88 13.10 0.34
N LEU A 232 -2.45 12.52 1.47
CA LEU A 232 -1.09 11.99 1.63
C LEU A 232 -0.82 10.83 0.66
N ILE A 233 -1.79 9.95 0.43
CA ILE A 233 -1.67 8.81 -0.49
C ILE A 233 -1.74 9.28 -1.95
N PHE A 234 -2.50 10.33 -2.26
CA PHE A 234 -2.69 10.81 -3.64
C PHE A 234 -1.36 11.15 -4.34
N GLY A 235 -0.38 11.67 -3.60
CA GLY A 235 0.97 11.97 -4.12
C GLY A 235 1.80 10.73 -4.47
N ASN A 236 1.45 9.55 -3.95
CA ASN A 236 2.21 8.30 -4.07
C ASN A 236 1.33 7.15 -4.66
N LYS A 237 0.18 7.49 -5.26
CA LYS A 237 -0.88 6.55 -5.69
C LYS A 237 -0.41 5.52 -6.73
N GLU A 238 0.70 5.82 -7.37
CA GLU A 238 1.33 5.04 -8.43
C GLU A 238 2.29 3.96 -7.88
N ASP A 239 2.77 4.07 -6.64
CA ASP A 239 3.94 3.32 -6.12
C ASP A 239 3.62 1.92 -5.54
N GLY A 240 2.83 1.13 -6.26
CA GLY A 240 2.70 -0.31 -6.01
C GLY A 240 1.39 -0.76 -5.33
N ALA A 241 1.26 -2.08 -5.17
CA ALA A 241 0.01 -2.72 -4.73
C ALA A 241 -0.41 -2.32 -3.30
N HIS A 242 0.56 -2.04 -2.42
CA HIS A 242 0.30 -1.62 -1.04
C HIS A 242 -0.35 -0.23 -0.98
N MET A 243 0.07 0.72 -1.83
CA MET A 243 -0.53 2.07 -1.88
C MET A 243 -1.95 2.08 -2.44
N LYS A 244 -2.25 1.22 -3.42
CA LYS A 244 -3.64 1.02 -3.89
C LYS A 244 -4.54 0.45 -2.80
N ALA A 245 -4.02 -0.47 -1.98
CA ALA A 245 -4.77 -1.01 -0.84
C ALA A 245 -5.04 0.08 0.21
N SER A 246 -4.02 0.86 0.59
CA SER A 246 -4.18 2.00 1.53
C SER A 246 -5.22 3.02 1.05
N TRP A 247 -5.25 3.33 -0.25
CA TRP A 247 -6.28 4.22 -0.81
C TRP A 247 -7.69 3.67 -0.62
N ILE A 248 -7.89 2.36 -0.84
CA ILE A 248 -9.19 1.72 -0.68
C ILE A 248 -9.63 1.74 0.79
N PHE A 249 -8.71 1.45 1.72
CA PHE A 249 -9.00 1.49 3.15
C PHE A 249 -9.39 2.91 3.59
N SER A 250 -8.55 3.92 3.32
CA SER A 250 -8.88 5.31 3.67
C SER A 250 -10.16 5.84 2.99
N ALA A 251 -10.50 5.33 1.80
CA ALA A 251 -11.77 5.68 1.16
C ALA A 251 -12.99 5.04 1.84
N ASN A 252 -12.84 3.81 2.35
CA ASN A 252 -13.89 3.17 3.15
C ASN A 252 -14.10 3.91 4.46
N ASP A 253 -13.03 4.37 5.12
CA ASP A 253 -13.14 5.13 6.36
C ASP A 253 -13.89 6.44 6.13
N VAL A 254 -13.61 7.15 5.02
CA VAL A 254 -14.40 8.34 4.66
C VAL A 254 -15.90 8.02 4.56
N ILE A 255 -16.27 6.88 3.98
CA ILE A 255 -17.68 6.46 3.87
C ILE A 255 -18.24 6.10 5.26
N ALA A 256 -17.48 5.40 6.09
CA ALA A 256 -17.84 5.04 7.45
C ALA A 256 -18.15 6.30 8.29
N ASN A 257 -17.25 7.28 8.26
CA ASN A 257 -17.36 8.52 9.04
C ASN A 257 -18.56 9.37 8.59
N VAL A 258 -18.79 9.45 7.27
CA VAL A 258 -20.01 10.06 6.73
C VAL A 258 -21.24 9.32 7.26
N GLY A 259 -21.21 7.99 7.28
CA GLY A 259 -22.23 7.16 7.89
C GLY A 259 -22.47 7.49 9.37
N VAL A 260 -21.41 7.63 10.18
CA VAL A 260 -21.51 7.98 11.61
C VAL A 260 -22.12 9.37 11.82
N ILE A 261 -21.70 10.36 11.02
CA ILE A 261 -22.28 11.71 11.06
C ILE A 261 -23.77 11.66 10.70
N LEU A 262 -24.13 10.94 9.64
CA LEU A 262 -25.53 10.76 9.23
C LEU A 262 -26.34 10.03 10.30
N ALA A 263 -25.77 9.01 10.95
CA ALA A 263 -26.41 8.35 12.09
C ALA A 263 -26.64 9.32 13.24
N GLY A 264 -25.65 10.14 13.62
CA GLY A 264 -25.82 11.15 14.67
C GLY A 264 -26.93 12.16 14.35
N PHE A 265 -27.00 12.62 13.10
CA PHE A 265 -28.10 13.46 12.64
C PHE A 265 -29.45 12.73 12.75
N LEU A 266 -29.55 11.48 12.27
CA LEU A 266 -30.78 10.70 12.33
C LEU A 266 -31.20 10.34 13.74
N VAL A 267 -30.27 10.05 14.66
CA VAL A 267 -30.57 9.82 16.09
C VAL A 267 -31.24 11.06 16.68
N THR A 268 -30.79 12.27 16.30
CA THR A 268 -31.41 13.53 16.75
C THR A 268 -32.83 13.68 16.23
N VAL A 269 -33.05 13.46 14.93
CA VAL A 269 -34.37 13.64 14.29
C VAL A 269 -35.37 12.57 14.72
N THR A 270 -34.92 11.31 14.87
CA THR A 270 -35.79 10.17 15.17
C THR A 270 -35.92 9.90 16.67
N SER A 271 -35.07 10.51 17.50
CA SER A 271 -34.93 10.19 18.93
C SER A 271 -34.78 8.69 19.18
N SER A 272 -34.12 8.00 18.25
CA SER A 272 -33.97 6.55 18.24
C SER A 272 -32.50 6.16 18.13
N ARG A 273 -32.11 5.10 18.83
CA ARG A 273 -30.76 4.52 18.78
C ARG A 273 -30.49 3.67 17.53
N TYR A 274 -31.52 3.28 16.78
CA TYR A 274 -31.37 2.35 15.67
C TYR A 274 -30.46 2.85 14.53
N PRO A 275 -30.46 4.15 14.14
CA PRO A 275 -29.53 4.63 13.10
C PRO A 275 -28.05 4.37 13.45
N ASP A 276 -27.66 4.61 14.71
CA ASP A 276 -26.30 4.34 15.20
C ASP A 276 -25.97 2.84 15.17
N LEU A 277 -26.89 1.97 15.60
CA LEU A 277 -26.69 0.52 15.59
C LEU A 277 -26.57 -0.03 14.16
N VAL A 278 -27.36 0.48 13.22
CA VAL A 278 -27.30 0.07 11.81
C VAL A 278 -25.97 0.47 11.19
N ILE A 279 -25.51 1.70 11.41
CA ILE A 279 -24.20 2.14 10.90
C ILE A 279 -23.06 1.37 11.57
N GLY A 280 -23.08 1.19 12.90
CA GLY A 280 -22.08 0.38 13.59
C GLY A 280 -22.03 -1.07 13.08
N LEU A 281 -23.18 -1.67 12.77
CA LEU A 281 -23.25 -2.99 12.14
C LEU A 281 -22.61 -3.00 10.75
N ILE A 282 -22.92 -1.99 9.91
CA ILE A 282 -22.38 -1.89 8.55
C ILE A 282 -20.85 -1.77 8.60
N ILE A 283 -20.32 -0.87 9.42
CA ILE A 283 -18.87 -0.68 9.58
C ILE A 283 -18.23 -2.00 10.03
N ALA A 284 -18.74 -2.63 11.10
CA ALA A 284 -18.18 -3.88 11.60
C ALA A 284 -18.18 -5.02 10.55
N VAL A 285 -19.19 -5.09 9.68
CA VAL A 285 -19.23 -6.06 8.57
C VAL A 285 -18.22 -5.72 7.48
N VAL A 286 -18.01 -4.44 7.17
CA VAL A 286 -16.98 -4.00 6.22
C VAL A 286 -15.59 -4.40 6.72
N VAL A 287 -15.27 -4.13 7.99
CA VAL A 287 -14.00 -4.53 8.62
C VAL A 287 -13.82 -6.05 8.56
N LEU A 288 -14.85 -6.81 8.91
CA LEU A 288 -14.81 -8.28 8.88
C LEU A 288 -14.55 -8.82 7.47
N ASN A 289 -15.13 -8.20 6.44
CA ASN A 289 -14.90 -8.57 5.05
C ASN A 289 -13.47 -8.22 4.60
N GLY A 290 -12.94 -7.08 5.05
CA GLY A 290 -11.53 -6.71 4.86
C GLY A 290 -10.59 -7.77 5.45
N ALA A 291 -10.83 -8.15 6.71
CA ALA A 291 -10.05 -9.18 7.41
C ALA A 291 -10.10 -10.54 6.69
N ARG A 292 -11.29 -10.96 6.24
CA ARG A 292 -11.47 -12.19 5.44
C ARG A 292 -10.65 -12.15 4.16
N ARG A 293 -10.64 -11.02 3.45
CA ARG A 293 -9.86 -10.87 2.22
C ARG A 293 -8.36 -11.00 2.47
N ILE A 294 -7.85 -10.45 3.57
CA ILE A 294 -6.43 -10.59 3.98
C ILE A 294 -6.11 -12.05 4.30
N LEU A 295 -6.97 -12.74 5.06
CA LEU A 295 -6.78 -14.15 5.40
C LEU A 295 -6.93 -15.11 4.21
N GLN A 296 -7.67 -14.69 3.18
CA GLN A 296 -7.85 -15.44 1.94
C GLN A 296 -6.72 -15.27 0.93
N LEU A 297 -5.74 -14.39 1.20
CA LEU A 297 -4.53 -14.30 0.40
C LEU A 297 -3.80 -15.64 0.49
N LYS A 298 -4.11 -16.51 -0.49
CA LYS A 298 -3.51 -17.83 -0.62
C LYS A 298 -2.09 -17.67 -1.13
N TYR A 299 -1.20 -18.25 -0.34
CA TYR A 299 0.17 -18.65 -0.59
C TYR A 299 0.45 -19.04 -2.05
#